data_AF-A0A093YF99-F1
#
_entry.id   AF-A0A093YF99-F1
#
_cell.length_a   1.000
_cell.length_b   1.000
_cell.length_c   1.000
_cell.angle_alpha   90.00
_cell.angle_beta   90.00
_cell.angle_gamma   90.00
#
_symmetry.space_group_name_H-M   'P 1'
#
loop_
_entity.id
_entity.type
_entity.pdbx_description
1 polymer ?
#
loop_
_entity_poly.entity_id
_entity_poly.type
_entity_poly.pdbx_seq_one_letter_code
_entity_poly.pdbx_strand_id
1 'polypeptide(L)'
;MGLGIITESQTGRMKRNNIVVFSGGSAANTLVDVFGNVAREKRCTLSYVIPISDNGGSSSELIRVLGGPGIGDVRSRLVRLIPEDVAGNDPEKAAMKTFFNHRLASTPEAARAEWLDIVEARHELWTSISSEKEELIRSFLNTINLEIVKRARPSSFFNFQSAAVGNLFLTGARLFTGSFESAIYLLGSITGVPSNVSVIPAINSNFSHHICAGLRDGTSIVGQNSISHPSASSHPPGGGDDIDGPMSPTTVQRKTFEELVMHDKVEDANLPGSLPTLRKQYIDFHKSDTEDLPSRIRRIWYINPYGQEIRPSPNPKALAALGNSQAVIYSIGSLYTSIIPCLILKDVGDAIAAPGIKSKILILNGSIDRETGPASNPYCARDFICAISNACGTSRGDLRVDATDMNKYVTHVIHLEGEGTPKVDKEELKSLGIETYRVYGRKNPEGGMLYDGKALAQALESILGREDKGVVRRNTLQH
;
A
#
# COMPACT_ATOMS: atom_id res chain seq x y z
N MET A 1 28.99 -25.34 -52.38
CA MET A 1 28.04 -24.42 -51.72
C MET A 1 27.71 -25.02 -50.36
N GLY A 2 28.38 -24.56 -49.31
CA GLY A 2 28.22 -25.10 -47.96
C GLY A 2 26.94 -24.59 -47.31
N LEU A 3 26.10 -25.51 -46.85
CA LEU A 3 25.00 -25.24 -45.94
C LEU A 3 25.56 -24.86 -44.58
N GLY A 4 25.41 -23.59 -44.21
CA GLY A 4 25.76 -23.07 -42.89
C GLY A 4 24.74 -23.51 -41.85
N ILE A 5 25.20 -24.35 -40.93
CA ILE A 5 24.57 -24.68 -39.66
C ILE A 5 24.51 -23.38 -38.84
N ILE A 6 23.31 -22.91 -38.48
CA ILE A 6 23.15 -21.83 -37.51
C ILE A 6 23.35 -22.46 -36.13
N THR A 7 24.57 -22.35 -35.61
CA THR A 7 24.92 -22.67 -34.23
C THR A 7 24.31 -21.65 -33.28
N GLU A 8 23.64 -22.15 -32.24
CA GLU A 8 23.30 -21.40 -31.02
C GLU A 8 24.53 -20.63 -30.51
N SER A 9 24.45 -19.30 -30.49
CA SER A 9 25.32 -18.52 -29.62
C SER A 9 24.69 -17.19 -29.23
N GLN A 10 24.73 -16.91 -27.92
CA GLN A 10 24.46 -15.65 -27.23
C GLN A 10 23.01 -15.28 -26.92
N THR A 11 22.37 -16.04 -26.03
CA THR A 11 21.42 -15.43 -25.08
C THR A 11 22.22 -14.55 -24.12
N GLY A 12 22.47 -13.30 -24.51
CA GLY A 12 22.96 -12.28 -23.58
C GLY A 12 22.02 -12.23 -22.38
N ARG A 13 22.55 -12.45 -21.17
CA ARG A 13 21.78 -12.35 -19.93
C ARG A 13 21.19 -10.94 -19.85
N MET A 14 19.91 -10.80 -20.20
CA MET A 14 19.19 -9.53 -20.13
C MET A 14 19.46 -8.90 -18.75
N LYS A 15 20.10 -7.72 -18.75
CA LYS A 15 20.47 -7.03 -17.52
C LYS A 15 19.16 -6.59 -16.85
N ARG A 16 18.80 -7.29 -15.78
CA ARG A 16 17.66 -6.92 -14.93
C ARG A 16 17.92 -5.51 -14.39
N ASN A 17 16.99 -4.59 -14.70
CA ASN A 17 17.20 -3.16 -14.48
C ASN A 17 16.00 -2.50 -13.78
N ASN A 18 15.44 -3.20 -12.79
CA ASN A 18 14.31 -2.70 -12.00
C ASN A 18 14.51 -2.97 -10.51
N ILE A 19 14.04 -2.05 -9.67
CA ILE A 19 13.87 -2.24 -8.23
C ILE A 19 12.37 -2.28 -7.96
N VAL A 20 11.89 -3.35 -7.34
CA VAL A 20 10.49 -3.44 -6.89
C VAL A 20 10.41 -3.10 -5.42
N VAL A 21 9.52 -2.18 -5.06
CA VAL A 21 9.24 -1.81 -3.68
C VAL A 21 7.81 -2.21 -3.35
N PHE A 22 7.64 -3.19 -2.47
CA PHE A 22 6.35 -3.44 -1.82
C PHE A 22 6.17 -2.38 -0.73
N SER A 23 5.09 -1.60 -0.83
CA SER A 23 4.83 -0.46 0.02
C SER A 23 3.34 -0.33 0.28
N GLY A 24 2.98 0.26 1.42
CA GLY A 24 1.63 0.79 1.66
C GLY A 24 1.62 2.32 1.69
N GLY A 25 0.73 2.85 2.54
CA GLY A 25 0.43 4.27 2.71
C GLY A 25 1.55 5.12 3.33
N SER A 26 1.19 5.94 4.32
CA SER A 26 1.96 7.15 4.66
C SER A 26 3.37 6.92 5.22
N ALA A 27 3.62 5.80 5.92
CA ALA A 27 4.91 5.55 6.56
C ALA A 27 6.07 5.56 5.54
N ALA A 28 5.87 4.88 4.41
CA ALA A 28 6.83 4.80 3.34
C ALA A 28 6.99 6.12 2.54
N ASN A 29 6.19 7.16 2.80
CA ASN A 29 6.33 8.45 2.11
C ASN A 29 7.64 9.16 2.48
N THR A 30 8.17 8.88 3.68
CA THR A 30 9.46 9.41 4.13
C THR A 30 10.65 8.81 3.37
N LEU A 31 10.45 7.66 2.71
CA LEU A 31 11.51 6.92 2.03
C LEU A 31 11.46 7.03 0.49
N VAL A 32 10.47 7.72 -0.07
CA VAL A 32 10.28 7.80 -1.55
C VAL A 32 11.51 8.39 -2.22
N ASP A 33 12.04 9.48 -1.67
CA ASP A 33 13.20 10.16 -2.23
C ASP A 33 14.46 9.31 -2.12
N VAL A 34 14.57 8.50 -1.06
CA VAL A 34 15.66 7.54 -0.88
C VAL A 34 15.64 6.51 -2.00
N PHE A 35 14.49 5.86 -2.24
CA PHE A 35 14.36 4.89 -3.31
C PHE A 35 14.57 5.51 -4.70
N GLY A 36 14.06 6.73 -4.91
CA GLY A 36 14.28 7.49 -6.14
C GLY A 36 15.76 7.81 -6.39
N ASN A 37 16.48 8.21 -5.35
CA ASN A 37 17.93 8.45 -5.39
C ASN A 37 18.70 7.20 -5.78
N VAL A 38 18.45 6.10 -5.06
CA VAL A 38 19.09 4.80 -5.32
C VAL A 38 18.81 4.33 -6.75
N ALA A 39 17.57 4.43 -7.22
CA ALA A 39 17.19 4.02 -8.56
C ALA A 39 17.91 4.85 -9.65
N ARG A 40 18.03 6.18 -9.44
CA ARG A 40 18.73 7.09 -10.35
C ARG A 40 20.22 6.79 -10.42
N GLU A 41 20.87 6.62 -9.27
CA GLU A 41 22.30 6.29 -9.23
C GLU A 41 22.60 4.95 -9.90
N LYS A 42 21.68 3.99 -9.76
CA LYS A 42 21.73 2.69 -10.41
C LYS A 42 21.26 2.66 -11.86
N ARG A 43 20.78 3.79 -12.39
CA ARG A 43 20.23 3.91 -13.74
C ARG A 43 19.17 2.83 -14.04
N CYS A 44 18.33 2.54 -13.05
CA CYS A 44 17.30 1.52 -13.11
C CYS A 44 15.90 2.10 -12.95
N THR A 45 14.90 1.32 -13.34
CA THR A 45 13.50 1.68 -13.11
C THR A 45 13.09 1.35 -11.68
N LEU A 46 12.07 2.04 -11.19
CA LEU A 46 11.52 1.86 -9.85
C LEU A 46 10.03 1.52 -9.94
N SER A 47 9.63 0.37 -9.42
CA SER A 47 8.25 -0.08 -9.43
C SER A 47 7.72 -0.19 -8.00
N TYR A 48 6.73 0.61 -7.65
CA TYR A 48 6.00 0.48 -6.39
C TYR A 48 4.80 -0.45 -6.58
N VAL A 49 4.75 -1.56 -5.85
CA VAL A 49 3.59 -2.45 -5.81
C VAL A 49 2.80 -2.15 -4.54
N ILE A 50 1.57 -1.67 -4.72
CA ILE A 50 0.72 -1.11 -3.67
C ILE A 50 -0.57 -1.95 -3.53
N PRO A 51 -0.99 -2.35 -2.31
CA PRO A 51 -2.23 -3.09 -2.12
C PRO A 51 -3.45 -2.23 -2.47
N ILE A 52 -4.58 -2.89 -2.74
CA ILE A 52 -5.86 -2.24 -3.07
C ILE A 52 -6.99 -2.59 -2.08
N SER A 53 -6.63 -3.01 -0.86
CA SER A 53 -7.55 -3.48 0.17
C SER A 53 -7.91 -2.44 1.22
N ASP A 54 -7.38 -1.22 1.11
CA ASP A 54 -7.70 -0.10 1.99
C ASP A 54 -9.21 0.20 1.96
N ASN A 55 -9.85 0.11 3.12
CA ASN A 55 -11.26 0.42 3.29
C ASN A 55 -11.49 1.44 4.42
N GLY A 56 -10.48 2.25 4.74
CA GLY A 56 -10.55 3.32 5.75
C GLY A 56 -10.66 4.73 5.15
N GLY A 57 -11.01 5.70 6.01
CA GLY A 57 -11.05 7.13 5.71
C GLY A 57 -11.84 7.48 4.45
N SER A 58 -11.29 8.38 3.63
CA SER A 58 -11.89 8.84 2.36
C SER A 58 -12.14 7.70 1.35
N SER A 59 -11.42 6.58 1.43
CA SER A 59 -11.64 5.44 0.53
C SER A 59 -12.87 4.63 0.94
N SER A 60 -13.20 4.57 2.23
CA SER A 60 -14.39 3.85 2.74
C SER A 60 -15.69 4.35 2.11
N GLU A 61 -15.86 5.67 2.04
CA GLU A 61 -17.08 6.30 1.53
C GLU A 61 -17.22 6.13 0.01
N LEU A 62 -16.11 6.19 -0.72
CA LEU A 62 -16.09 5.90 -2.15
C LEU A 62 -16.46 4.45 -2.44
N ILE A 63 -15.90 3.52 -1.67
CA ILE A 63 -16.22 2.09 -1.80
C ILE A 63 -17.69 1.84 -1.48
N ARG A 64 -18.22 2.46 -0.41
CA ARG A 64 -19.61 2.30 0.00
C ARG A 64 -20.59 2.77 -1.08
N VAL A 65 -20.39 3.98 -1.60
CA VAL A 65 -21.35 4.59 -2.54
C VAL A 65 -21.10 4.14 -3.98
N LEU A 66 -19.86 4.06 -4.44
CA LEU A 66 -19.52 3.83 -5.85
C LEU A 66 -18.92 2.45 -6.13
N GLY A 67 -18.54 1.71 -5.08
CA GLY A 67 -17.75 0.48 -5.21
C GLY A 67 -16.35 0.73 -5.75
N GLY A 68 -15.50 -0.30 -5.73
CA GLY A 68 -14.20 -0.25 -6.35
C GLY A 68 -13.03 -0.57 -5.44
N PRO A 69 -11.80 -0.52 -5.98
CA PRO A 69 -10.61 -0.81 -5.20
C PRO A 69 -10.37 0.24 -4.11
N GLY A 70 -9.66 -0.15 -3.05
CA GLY A 70 -9.06 0.79 -2.11
C GLY A 70 -7.96 1.61 -2.80
N ILE A 71 -8.20 2.91 -2.98
CA ILE A 71 -7.33 3.80 -3.77
C ILE A 71 -6.40 4.68 -2.93
N GLY A 72 -6.60 4.75 -1.60
CA GLY A 72 -5.95 5.72 -0.73
C GLY A 72 -4.42 5.64 -0.75
N ASP A 73 -3.86 4.44 -0.70
CA ASP A 73 -2.42 4.20 -0.73
C ASP A 73 -1.81 4.51 -2.10
N VAL A 74 -2.50 4.13 -3.18
CA VAL A 74 -2.08 4.45 -4.57
C VAL A 74 -2.06 5.96 -4.78
N ARG A 75 -3.12 6.67 -4.36
CA ARG A 75 -3.17 8.14 -4.38
C ARG A 75 -2.01 8.73 -3.60
N SER A 76 -1.79 8.29 -2.36
CA SER A 76 -0.71 8.81 -1.51
C SER A 76 0.65 8.65 -2.19
N ARG A 77 0.90 7.52 -2.85
CA ARG A 77 2.16 7.27 -3.55
C ARG A 77 2.32 8.18 -4.78
N LEU A 78 1.28 8.30 -5.60
CA LEU A 78 1.30 9.16 -6.79
C LEU A 78 1.54 10.63 -6.42
N VAL A 79 0.80 11.15 -5.44
CA VAL A 79 0.96 12.54 -4.97
C VAL A 79 2.36 12.80 -4.42
N ARG A 80 2.96 11.83 -3.73
CA ARG A 80 4.34 11.98 -3.22
C ARG A 80 5.40 11.95 -4.32
N LEU A 81 5.11 11.31 -5.46
CA LEU A 81 5.99 11.26 -6.62
C LEU A 81 5.87 12.48 -7.55
N ILE A 82 4.90 13.38 -7.31
CA ILE A 82 4.80 14.64 -8.03
C ILE A 82 6.08 15.45 -7.79
N PRO A 83 6.81 15.84 -8.86
CA PRO A 83 8.07 16.56 -8.72
C PRO A 83 7.92 17.85 -7.91
N GLU A 84 8.85 18.09 -6.99
CA GLU A 84 8.90 19.34 -6.24
C GLU A 84 9.55 20.43 -7.08
N ASP A 85 9.00 21.64 -7.03
CA ASP A 85 9.60 22.81 -7.66
C ASP A 85 10.68 23.41 -6.75
N VAL A 86 11.87 22.78 -6.78
CA VAL A 86 13.02 23.20 -5.95
C VAL A 86 13.57 24.57 -6.38
N ALA A 87 13.29 25.01 -7.61
CA ALA A 87 13.82 26.25 -8.17
C ALA A 87 12.81 27.41 -8.20
N GLY A 88 11.54 27.16 -7.87
CA GLY A 88 10.46 28.17 -7.95
C GLY A 88 10.09 28.56 -9.38
N ASN A 89 10.43 27.73 -10.37
CA ASN A 89 10.30 28.03 -11.79
C ASN A 89 9.01 27.46 -12.40
N ASP A 90 8.27 26.64 -11.66
CA ASP A 90 7.09 25.93 -12.14
C ASP A 90 6.01 25.86 -11.03
N PRO A 91 5.29 26.98 -10.79
CA PRO A 91 4.26 27.07 -9.75
C PRO A 91 3.11 26.07 -9.99
N GLU A 92 2.92 25.62 -11.23
CA GLU A 92 1.88 24.66 -11.58
C GLU A 92 2.12 23.29 -10.95
N LYS A 93 3.36 22.82 -10.86
CA LYS A 93 3.67 21.56 -10.17
C LYS A 93 3.33 21.60 -8.69
N ALA A 94 3.64 22.72 -8.04
CA ALA A 94 3.29 22.94 -6.64
C ALA A 94 1.77 22.98 -6.46
N ALA A 95 1.06 23.71 -7.33
CA ALA A 95 -0.39 23.78 -7.34
C ALA A 95 -1.04 22.40 -7.55
N MET A 96 -0.56 21.61 -8.52
CA MET A 96 -1.03 20.23 -8.76
C MET A 96 -0.82 19.32 -7.56
N LYS A 97 0.35 19.42 -6.90
CA LYS A 97 0.63 18.66 -5.69
C LYS A 97 -0.32 19.03 -4.56
N THR A 98 -0.54 20.33 -4.35
CA THR A 98 -1.51 20.83 -3.37
C THR A 98 -2.92 20.35 -3.69
N PHE A 99 -3.35 20.47 -4.95
CA PHE A 99 -4.66 20.06 -5.43
C PHE A 99 -4.96 18.58 -5.12
N PHE A 100 -4.06 17.68 -5.52
CA PHE A 100 -4.30 16.24 -5.33
C PHE A 100 -4.04 15.75 -3.89
N ASN A 101 -3.28 16.50 -3.10
CA ASN A 101 -3.09 16.24 -1.67
C ASN A 101 -4.22 16.81 -0.81
N HIS A 102 -5.03 17.73 -1.37
CA HIS A 102 -6.09 18.44 -0.64
C HIS A 102 -7.13 17.48 -0.08
N ARG A 103 -7.54 17.76 1.16
CA ARG A 103 -8.67 17.11 1.83
C ARG A 103 -9.71 18.16 2.11
N LEU A 104 -10.95 17.84 1.76
CA LEU A 104 -12.09 18.71 2.03
C LEU A 104 -12.27 18.92 3.54
N ALA A 105 -13.07 19.92 3.89
CA ALA A 105 -13.36 20.30 5.25
C ALA A 105 -13.80 19.12 6.13
N SER A 106 -13.57 19.26 7.44
CA SER A 106 -13.93 18.25 8.43
C SER A 106 -15.42 18.21 8.78
N THR A 107 -16.20 19.21 8.37
CA THR A 107 -17.66 19.22 8.59
C THR A 107 -18.40 18.90 7.29
N PRO A 108 -19.49 18.10 7.33
CA PRO A 108 -20.21 17.67 6.14
C PRO A 108 -20.72 18.83 5.26
N GLU A 109 -21.27 19.89 5.86
CA GLU A 109 -21.86 21.02 5.14
C GLU A 109 -20.78 21.84 4.43
N ALA A 110 -19.68 22.14 5.11
CA ALA A 110 -18.57 22.89 4.53
C ALA A 110 -17.87 22.07 3.44
N ALA A 111 -17.66 20.77 3.67
CA ALA A 111 -17.02 19.89 2.69
C ALA A 111 -17.85 19.78 1.41
N ARG A 112 -19.19 19.75 1.54
CA ARG A 112 -20.09 19.76 0.38
C ARG A 112 -20.03 21.08 -0.37
N ALA A 113 -20.05 22.22 0.31
CA ALA A 113 -19.95 23.53 -0.33
C ALA A 113 -18.62 23.69 -1.07
N GLU A 114 -17.53 23.32 -0.41
CA GLU A 114 -16.18 23.31 -0.97
C GLU A 114 -16.05 22.39 -2.19
N TRP A 115 -16.63 21.19 -2.14
CA TRP A 115 -16.67 20.28 -3.28
C TRP A 115 -17.38 20.89 -4.49
N LEU A 116 -18.52 21.57 -4.29
CA LEU A 116 -19.24 22.24 -5.36
C LEU A 116 -18.40 23.37 -5.98
N ASP A 117 -17.71 24.16 -5.16
CA ASP A 117 -16.80 25.20 -5.66
C ASP A 117 -15.62 24.63 -6.46
N ILE A 118 -15.10 23.46 -6.08
CA ILE A 118 -14.06 22.76 -6.84
C ILE A 118 -14.60 22.30 -8.20
N VAL A 119 -15.78 21.66 -8.22
CA VAL A 119 -16.41 21.14 -9.46
C VAL A 119 -16.79 22.26 -10.42
N GLU A 120 -17.21 23.41 -9.89
CA GLU A 120 -17.58 24.61 -10.65
C GLU A 120 -16.38 25.50 -11.01
N ALA A 121 -15.15 25.07 -10.71
CA ALA A 121 -13.91 25.84 -10.93
C ALA A 121 -13.84 27.22 -10.25
N ARG A 122 -14.55 27.38 -9.12
CA ARG A 122 -14.52 28.61 -8.32
C ARG A 122 -13.51 28.58 -7.17
N HIS A 123 -13.10 27.39 -6.75
CA HIS A 123 -12.20 27.23 -5.61
C HIS A 123 -10.77 27.71 -5.92
N GLU A 124 -10.10 28.31 -4.93
CA GLU A 124 -8.72 28.81 -5.04
C GLU A 124 -7.68 27.72 -5.39
N LEU A 125 -8.05 26.44 -5.29
CA LEU A 125 -7.15 25.32 -5.60
C LEU A 125 -6.80 25.28 -7.09
N TRP A 126 -7.62 25.88 -7.95
CA TRP A 126 -7.37 26.02 -9.37
C TRP A 126 -6.32 27.09 -9.72
N THR A 127 -5.93 27.92 -8.73
CA THR A 127 -4.90 28.94 -8.92
C THR A 127 -3.59 28.32 -9.39
N SER A 128 -3.00 28.92 -10.42
CA SER A 128 -1.73 28.47 -11.02
C SER A 128 -1.78 27.11 -11.74
N ILE A 129 -2.97 26.58 -12.02
CA ILE A 129 -3.17 25.42 -12.90
C ILE A 129 -3.55 25.94 -14.29
N SER A 130 -2.91 25.40 -15.35
CA SER A 130 -3.24 25.76 -16.74
C SER A 130 -4.67 25.34 -17.09
N SER A 131 -5.29 26.09 -18.01
CA SER A 131 -6.67 25.86 -18.46
C SER A 131 -6.87 24.44 -19.02
N GLU A 132 -5.89 23.91 -19.75
CA GLU A 132 -5.95 22.60 -20.37
C GLU A 132 -5.98 21.48 -19.31
N LYS A 133 -5.17 21.62 -18.26
CA LYS A 133 -5.16 20.67 -17.14
C LYS A 133 -6.41 20.84 -16.28
N GLU A 134 -6.84 22.07 -16.02
CA GLU A 134 -8.06 22.35 -15.28
C GLU A 134 -9.27 21.69 -15.94
N GLU A 135 -9.51 21.97 -17.22
CA GLU A 135 -10.66 21.40 -17.95
C GLU A 135 -10.61 19.87 -17.98
N LEU A 136 -9.43 19.29 -18.21
CA LEU A 136 -9.25 17.85 -18.19
C LEU A 136 -9.55 17.25 -16.81
N ILE A 137 -8.96 17.79 -15.74
CA ILE A 137 -9.18 17.31 -14.37
C ILE A 137 -10.65 17.45 -13.99
N ARG A 138 -11.24 18.61 -14.27
CA ARG A 138 -12.64 18.93 -13.98
C ARG A 138 -13.61 18.00 -14.71
N SER A 139 -13.29 17.52 -15.90
CA SER A 139 -14.12 16.52 -16.61
C SER A 139 -14.29 15.22 -15.80
N PHE A 140 -13.23 14.76 -15.12
CA PHE A 140 -13.29 13.58 -14.26
C PHE A 140 -13.99 13.86 -12.93
N LEU A 141 -13.80 15.05 -12.35
CA LEU A 141 -14.50 15.49 -11.13
C LEU A 141 -16.02 15.63 -11.38
N ASN A 142 -16.42 16.14 -12.55
CA ASN A 142 -17.81 16.17 -12.99
C ASN A 142 -18.39 14.75 -13.15
N THR A 143 -17.60 13.83 -13.70
CA THR A 143 -18.03 12.43 -13.87
C THR A 143 -18.35 11.79 -12.53
N ILE A 144 -17.46 11.89 -11.54
CA ILE A 144 -17.74 11.34 -10.21
C ILE A 144 -18.88 12.07 -9.52
N ASN A 145 -19.00 13.40 -9.66
CA ASN A 145 -20.10 14.17 -9.09
C ASN A 145 -21.46 13.66 -9.61
N LEU A 146 -21.57 13.43 -10.92
CA LEU A 146 -22.76 12.85 -11.53
C LEU A 146 -23.07 11.44 -10.98
N GLU A 147 -22.04 10.59 -10.86
CA GLU A 147 -22.19 9.23 -10.35
C GLU A 147 -22.57 9.17 -8.87
N ILE A 148 -22.12 10.14 -8.06
CA ILE A 148 -22.55 10.34 -6.67
C ILE A 148 -24.02 10.72 -6.62
N VAL A 149 -24.45 11.72 -7.42
CA VAL A 149 -25.84 12.20 -7.43
C VAL A 149 -26.80 11.10 -7.89
N LYS A 150 -26.45 10.31 -8.91
CA LYS A 150 -27.25 9.16 -9.38
C LYS A 150 -27.52 8.11 -8.29
N ARG A 151 -26.60 7.98 -7.33
CA ARG A 151 -26.68 6.99 -6.24
C ARG A 151 -27.22 7.57 -4.94
N ALA A 152 -27.56 8.85 -4.90
CA ALA A 152 -28.22 9.45 -3.75
C ALA A 152 -29.59 8.78 -3.50
N ARG A 153 -29.89 8.54 -2.22
CA ARG A 153 -31.15 7.98 -1.72
C ARG A 153 -31.58 8.75 -0.46
N PRO A 154 -32.88 8.86 -0.15
CA PRO A 154 -33.33 9.53 1.07
C PRO A 154 -32.68 9.01 2.37
N SER A 155 -32.29 7.74 2.41
CA SER A 155 -31.63 7.08 3.54
C SER A 155 -30.10 7.01 3.42
N SER A 156 -29.51 7.40 2.29
CA SER A 156 -28.07 7.29 2.05
C SER A 156 -27.59 8.33 1.05
N PHE A 157 -26.71 9.21 1.51
CA PHE A 157 -26.04 10.22 0.70
C PHE A 157 -24.53 10.09 0.86
N PHE A 158 -23.79 10.65 -0.09
CA PHE A 158 -22.33 10.69 -0.02
C PHE A 158 -21.88 11.77 0.98
N ASN A 159 -21.03 11.39 1.92
CA ASN A 159 -20.41 12.28 2.89
C ASN A 159 -19.04 12.77 2.38
N PHE A 160 -18.94 14.06 2.10
CA PHE A 160 -17.70 14.68 1.61
C PHE A 160 -16.66 14.97 2.70
N GLN A 161 -17.01 14.79 3.99
CA GLN A 161 -16.13 15.09 5.11
C GLN A 161 -14.74 14.46 4.95
N SER A 162 -13.70 15.31 4.98
CA SER A 162 -12.29 14.89 4.88
C SER A 162 -11.95 14.04 3.65
N ALA A 163 -12.82 14.06 2.63
CA ALA A 163 -12.60 13.36 1.38
C ALA A 163 -11.37 13.96 0.68
N ALA A 164 -10.50 13.11 0.17
CA ALA A 164 -9.32 13.58 -0.56
C ALA A 164 -9.68 13.85 -2.02
N VAL A 165 -9.35 15.04 -2.51
CA VAL A 165 -9.61 15.43 -3.91
C VAL A 165 -8.93 14.47 -4.88
N GLY A 166 -7.71 14.02 -4.59
CA GLY A 166 -7.04 12.99 -5.39
C GLY A 166 -7.74 11.62 -5.41
N ASN A 167 -8.47 11.26 -4.35
CA ASN A 167 -9.28 10.04 -4.36
C ASN A 167 -10.52 10.22 -5.26
N LEU A 168 -11.18 11.39 -5.17
CA LEU A 168 -12.33 11.73 -6.00
C LEU A 168 -11.93 11.74 -7.49
N PHE A 169 -10.78 12.32 -7.81
CA PHE A 169 -10.22 12.29 -9.17
C PHE A 169 -9.97 10.85 -9.67
N LEU A 170 -9.23 10.02 -8.91
CA LEU A 170 -8.89 8.66 -9.34
C LEU A 170 -10.14 7.81 -9.55
N THR A 171 -11.15 7.93 -8.67
CA THR A 171 -12.43 7.23 -8.83
C THR A 171 -13.19 7.76 -10.04
N GLY A 172 -13.23 9.08 -10.27
CA GLY A 172 -13.86 9.68 -11.45
C GLY A 172 -13.20 9.24 -12.76
N ALA A 173 -11.88 9.28 -12.83
CA ALA A 173 -11.11 8.82 -13.98
C ALA A 173 -11.27 7.32 -14.23
N ARG A 174 -11.34 6.49 -13.18
CA ARG A 174 -11.65 5.05 -13.31
C ARG A 174 -13.04 4.84 -13.90
N LEU A 175 -14.05 5.54 -13.38
CA LEU A 175 -15.43 5.40 -13.85
C LEU A 175 -15.58 5.88 -15.29
N PHE A 176 -14.90 6.96 -15.67
CA PHE A 176 -14.88 7.46 -17.03
C PHE A 176 -14.22 6.48 -18.02
N THR A 177 -13.05 5.95 -17.65
CA THR A 177 -12.26 5.08 -18.54
C THR A 177 -12.61 3.60 -18.46
N GLY A 178 -13.38 3.19 -17.45
CA GLY A 178 -13.61 1.79 -17.10
C GLY A 178 -12.35 1.05 -16.61
N SER A 179 -11.27 1.75 -16.26
CA SER A 179 -9.97 1.15 -15.93
C SER A 179 -9.24 1.90 -14.83
N PHE A 180 -8.97 1.22 -13.71
CA PHE A 180 -8.21 1.82 -12.61
C PHE A 180 -6.75 2.09 -13.00
N GLU A 181 -6.13 1.23 -13.81
CA GLU A 181 -4.78 1.49 -14.31
C GLU A 181 -4.71 2.73 -15.21
N SER A 182 -5.74 2.96 -16.02
CA SER A 182 -5.81 4.16 -16.86
C SER A 182 -5.93 5.42 -16.00
N ALA A 183 -6.68 5.37 -14.90
CA ALA A 183 -6.77 6.46 -13.94
C ALA A 183 -5.42 6.78 -13.28
N ILE A 184 -4.66 5.74 -12.89
CA ILE A 184 -3.31 5.88 -12.34
C ILE A 184 -2.36 6.53 -13.38
N TYR A 185 -2.41 6.04 -14.62
CA TYR A 185 -1.62 6.58 -15.72
C TYR A 185 -1.94 8.07 -15.95
N LEU A 186 -3.22 8.42 -16.04
CA LEU A 186 -3.67 9.81 -16.23
C LEU A 186 -3.16 10.73 -15.11
N LEU A 187 -3.32 10.34 -13.85
CA LEU A 187 -2.81 11.15 -12.74
C LEU A 187 -1.29 11.35 -12.83
N GLY A 188 -0.55 10.26 -13.09
CA GLY A 188 0.90 10.32 -13.24
C GLY A 188 1.34 11.22 -14.40
N SER A 189 0.68 11.13 -15.55
CA SER A 189 0.98 11.94 -16.73
C SER A 189 0.67 13.42 -16.54
N ILE A 190 -0.50 13.75 -15.98
CA ILE A 190 -0.92 15.16 -15.77
C ILE A 190 0.00 15.87 -14.77
N THR A 191 0.46 15.14 -13.75
CA THR A 191 1.31 15.69 -12.68
C THR A 191 2.81 15.58 -12.95
N GLY A 192 3.21 14.94 -14.05
CA GLY A 192 4.62 14.82 -14.45
C GLY A 192 5.43 13.86 -13.58
N VAL A 193 4.81 12.79 -13.04
CA VAL A 193 5.54 11.71 -12.37
C VAL A 193 6.61 11.14 -13.32
N PRO A 194 7.87 10.95 -12.88
CA PRO A 194 8.96 10.49 -13.74
C PRO A 194 8.64 9.17 -14.45
N SER A 195 8.92 9.09 -15.75
CA SER A 195 8.61 7.93 -16.59
C SER A 195 9.36 6.64 -16.22
N ASN A 196 10.46 6.76 -15.48
CA ASN A 196 11.21 5.62 -14.93
C ASN A 196 10.64 5.08 -13.61
N VAL A 197 9.57 5.68 -13.09
CA VAL A 197 8.87 5.26 -11.87
C VAL A 197 7.46 4.80 -12.24
N SER A 198 7.05 3.64 -11.72
CA SER A 198 5.71 3.09 -11.91
C SER A 198 5.03 2.81 -10.57
N VAL A 199 3.77 3.21 -10.44
CA VAL A 199 2.91 2.82 -9.32
C VAL A 199 1.93 1.77 -9.82
N ILE A 200 2.05 0.56 -9.30
CA ILE A 200 1.34 -0.63 -9.80
C ILE A 200 0.40 -1.11 -8.68
N PRO A 201 -0.92 -1.12 -8.90
CA PRO A 201 -1.84 -1.73 -7.96
C PRO A 201 -1.60 -3.25 -7.97
N ALA A 202 -1.52 -3.86 -6.80
CA ALA A 202 -1.18 -5.28 -6.65
C ALA A 202 -2.18 -6.20 -7.36
N ILE A 203 -3.45 -5.78 -7.45
CA ILE A 203 -4.50 -6.43 -8.23
C ILE A 203 -5.05 -5.37 -9.21
N ASN A 204 -5.15 -5.72 -10.49
CA ASN A 204 -5.85 -4.89 -11.46
C ASN A 204 -7.35 -5.25 -11.41
N SER A 205 -8.14 -4.43 -10.73
CA SER A 205 -9.59 -4.64 -10.65
C SER A 205 -10.35 -3.33 -10.52
N ASN A 206 -11.57 -3.33 -11.06
CA ASN A 206 -12.58 -2.30 -10.82
C ASN A 206 -13.47 -2.62 -9.62
N PHE A 207 -13.24 -3.74 -8.92
CA PHE A 207 -14.04 -4.20 -7.79
C PHE A 207 -13.27 -4.14 -6.47
N SER A 208 -14.01 -4.04 -5.37
CA SER A 208 -13.47 -4.07 -4.02
C SER A 208 -12.90 -5.45 -3.70
N HIS A 209 -11.68 -5.47 -3.15
CA HIS A 209 -11.03 -6.68 -2.65
C HIS A 209 -10.73 -6.46 -1.18
N HIS A 210 -11.34 -7.26 -0.31
CA HIS A 210 -11.20 -7.10 1.14
C HIS A 210 -10.25 -8.15 1.69
N ILE A 211 -9.62 -7.85 2.81
CA ILE A 211 -8.74 -8.77 3.52
C ILE A 211 -9.35 -9.17 4.86
N CYS A 212 -9.00 -10.38 5.31
CA CYS A 212 -9.34 -10.88 6.64
C CYS A 212 -8.06 -11.38 7.32
N ALA A 213 -7.93 -11.06 8.62
CA ALA A 213 -6.84 -11.55 9.47
C ALA A 213 -7.36 -12.64 10.40
N GLY A 214 -6.71 -13.80 10.40
CA GLY A 214 -6.95 -14.84 11.39
C GLY A 214 -5.90 -14.73 12.50
N LEU A 215 -6.34 -14.67 13.75
CA LEU A 215 -5.48 -14.58 14.93
C LEU A 215 -5.08 -15.98 15.42
N ARG A 216 -4.06 -16.07 16.29
CA ARG A 216 -3.59 -17.36 16.83
C ARG A 216 -4.59 -18.02 17.79
N ASP A 217 -5.50 -17.24 18.39
CA ASP A 217 -6.59 -17.75 19.23
C ASP A 217 -7.76 -18.37 18.44
N GLY A 218 -7.72 -18.29 17.09
CA GLY A 218 -8.75 -18.82 16.20
C GLY A 218 -9.81 -17.80 15.80
N THR A 219 -9.80 -16.59 16.37
CA THR A 219 -10.70 -15.50 15.96
C THR A 219 -10.26 -14.87 14.64
N SER A 220 -11.17 -14.14 14.00
CA SER A 220 -10.89 -13.45 12.73
C SER A 220 -11.41 -12.03 12.71
N ILE A 221 -10.65 -11.12 12.10
CA ILE A 221 -10.99 -9.71 11.91
C ILE A 221 -11.15 -9.44 10.42
N VAL A 222 -12.29 -8.87 10.03
CA VAL A 222 -12.63 -8.58 8.64
C VAL A 222 -12.45 -7.09 8.34
N GLY A 223 -11.78 -6.79 7.22
CA GLY A 223 -11.57 -5.43 6.75
C GLY A 223 -10.23 -4.86 7.20
N GLN A 224 -9.53 -4.18 6.29
CA GLN A 224 -8.21 -3.63 6.56
C GLN A 224 -8.24 -2.62 7.71
N ASN A 225 -9.19 -1.69 7.69
CA ASN A 225 -9.32 -0.66 8.71
C ASN A 225 -9.53 -1.27 10.11
N SER A 226 -10.35 -2.31 10.25
CA SER A 226 -10.56 -2.99 11.54
C SER A 226 -9.33 -3.74 12.05
N ILE A 227 -8.43 -4.16 11.15
CA ILE A 227 -7.16 -4.81 11.52
C ILE A 227 -6.16 -3.78 12.06
N SER A 228 -6.00 -2.64 11.37
CA SER A 228 -4.96 -1.64 11.68
C SER A 228 -5.43 -0.54 12.63
N HIS A 229 -6.62 0.01 12.39
CA HIS A 229 -7.13 1.25 12.97
C HIS A 229 -8.64 1.13 13.25
N PRO A 230 -9.03 0.26 14.21
CA PRO A 230 -10.44 0.11 14.56
C PRO A 230 -11.02 1.46 14.98
N SER A 231 -12.10 1.90 14.33
CA SER A 231 -12.88 3.05 14.81
C SER A 231 -13.46 2.69 16.18
N ALA A 232 -13.66 3.66 17.07
CA ALA A 232 -14.20 3.43 18.42
C ALA A 232 -15.56 2.66 18.43
N SER A 233 -16.29 2.68 17.31
CA SER A 233 -17.55 1.95 17.09
C SER A 233 -17.37 0.52 16.53
N SER A 234 -16.15 0.02 16.41
CA SER A 234 -15.82 -1.34 15.93
C SER A 234 -15.60 -2.37 17.04
N HIS A 235 -15.86 -2.00 18.30
CA HIS A 235 -16.03 -2.98 19.36
C HIS A 235 -17.09 -4.02 18.94
N PRO A 236 -16.88 -5.33 19.19
CA PRO A 236 -18.03 -6.20 19.40
C PRO A 236 -18.84 -5.55 20.55
N PRO A 237 -20.18 -5.49 20.47
CA PRO A 237 -20.97 -4.64 21.34
C PRO A 237 -20.78 -5.05 22.79
N GLY A 238 -19.90 -4.35 23.49
CA GLY A 238 -19.65 -4.44 24.92
C GLY A 238 -19.43 -3.03 25.40
N GLY A 239 -20.41 -2.49 26.14
CA GLY A 239 -20.34 -1.17 26.74
C GLY A 239 -21.63 -0.37 26.55
N GLY A 240 -22.67 -0.74 27.30
CA GLY A 240 -23.95 -0.03 27.36
C GLY A 240 -25.06 -0.97 27.80
N ASP A 241 -25.13 -1.18 29.11
CA ASP A 241 -26.10 -1.92 29.92
C ASP A 241 -25.66 -3.31 30.41
N ASP A 242 -25.57 -3.37 31.75
CA ASP A 242 -25.15 -4.45 32.63
C ASP A 242 -25.82 -5.80 32.34
N ILE A 243 -25.07 -6.80 31.84
CA ILE A 243 -25.10 -8.21 32.30
C ILE A 243 -23.75 -8.86 31.97
N ASP A 244 -22.96 -9.14 33.00
CA ASP A 244 -21.67 -9.82 32.93
C ASP A 244 -21.85 -11.31 32.59
N GLY A 245 -21.44 -11.72 31.37
CA GLY A 245 -21.48 -13.11 30.92
C GLY A 245 -21.13 -13.28 29.42
N PRO A 246 -20.56 -14.43 29.00
CA PRO A 246 -20.26 -14.69 27.60
C PRO A 246 -21.56 -14.65 26.77
N MET A 247 -21.62 -13.76 25.78
CA MET A 247 -22.78 -13.65 24.89
C MET A 247 -23.03 -14.97 24.17
N SER A 248 -24.27 -15.47 24.27
CA SER A 248 -24.68 -16.70 23.58
C SER A 248 -24.59 -16.53 22.05
N PRO A 249 -24.22 -17.59 21.29
CA PRO A 249 -24.12 -17.54 19.82
C PRO A 249 -25.38 -17.00 19.13
N THR A 250 -26.54 -17.27 19.71
CA THR A 250 -27.86 -16.82 19.23
C THR A 250 -28.04 -15.30 19.31
N THR A 251 -27.47 -14.64 20.32
CA THR A 251 -27.54 -13.18 20.50
C THR A 251 -26.67 -12.46 19.48
N VAL A 252 -25.49 -13.00 19.18
CA VAL A 252 -24.60 -12.48 18.13
C VAL A 252 -25.28 -12.62 16.76
N GLN A 253 -25.83 -13.80 16.44
CA GLN A 253 -26.58 -14.02 15.20
C GLN A 253 -27.76 -13.07 15.04
N ARG A 254 -28.51 -12.81 16.11
CA ARG A 254 -29.66 -11.89 16.08
C ARG A 254 -29.22 -10.43 15.84
N LYS A 255 -28.18 -9.95 16.50
CA LYS A 255 -27.64 -8.60 16.26
C LYS A 255 -27.09 -8.44 14.85
N THR A 256 -26.35 -9.43 14.34
CA THR A 256 -25.86 -9.41 12.96
C THR A 256 -27.01 -9.42 11.97
N PHE A 257 -28.09 -10.16 12.24
CA PHE A 257 -29.30 -10.16 11.42
C PHE A 257 -30.02 -8.80 11.45
N GLU A 258 -30.14 -8.17 12.62
CA GLU A 258 -30.74 -6.83 12.75
C GLU A 258 -29.91 -5.77 12.00
N GLU A 259 -28.58 -5.82 12.09
CA GLU A 259 -27.66 -4.93 11.36
C GLU A 259 -27.75 -5.16 9.84
N LEU A 260 -27.84 -6.42 9.39
CA LEU A 260 -28.06 -6.79 7.99
C LEU A 260 -29.38 -6.22 7.46
N VAL A 261 -30.49 -6.40 8.19
CA VAL A 261 -31.82 -5.90 7.80
C VAL A 261 -31.85 -4.37 7.71
N MET A 262 -31.15 -3.67 8.59
CA MET A 262 -31.04 -2.21 8.54
C MET A 262 -30.23 -1.75 7.32
N HIS A 263 -29.11 -2.42 7.02
CA HIS A 263 -28.28 -2.10 5.86
C HIS A 263 -28.89 -2.54 4.52
N ASP A 264 -29.70 -3.60 4.47
CA ASP A 264 -30.35 -4.03 3.23
C ASP A 264 -31.47 -3.08 2.78
N LYS A 265 -31.93 -2.18 3.67
CA LYS A 265 -32.80 -1.04 3.30
C LYS A 265 -32.04 0.12 2.64
N VAL A 266 -30.71 0.04 2.58
CA VAL A 266 -29.84 1.05 1.99
C VAL A 266 -29.33 0.54 0.64
N GLU A 267 -29.82 1.12 -0.46
CA GLU A 267 -29.32 0.85 -1.81
C GLU A 267 -27.97 1.55 -2.05
N ASP A 268 -26.89 0.94 -1.57
CA ASP A 268 -25.51 1.35 -1.82
C ASP A 268 -24.86 0.49 -2.93
N ALA A 269 -23.58 0.67 -3.24
CA ALA A 269 -22.86 -0.19 -4.20
C ALA A 269 -22.63 -1.63 -3.70
N ASN A 270 -23.06 -1.94 -2.47
CA ASN A 270 -22.92 -3.25 -1.85
C ASN A 270 -24.05 -4.19 -2.27
N LEU A 271 -23.70 -5.40 -2.71
CA LEU A 271 -24.70 -6.41 -3.06
C LEU A 271 -25.43 -6.93 -1.80
N PRO A 272 -26.71 -7.33 -1.91
CA PRO A 272 -27.45 -7.95 -0.80
C PRO A 272 -26.69 -9.14 -0.20
N GLY A 273 -26.67 -9.25 1.14
CA GLY A 273 -25.91 -10.30 1.84
C GLY A 273 -24.41 -10.04 2.02
N SER A 274 -23.87 -8.90 1.56
CA SER A 274 -22.48 -8.50 1.87
C SER A 274 -22.29 -8.25 3.37
N LEU A 275 -21.10 -8.54 3.89
CA LEU A 275 -20.79 -8.41 5.32
C LEU A 275 -21.02 -6.97 5.84
N PRO A 276 -21.77 -6.77 6.93
CA PRO A 276 -22.04 -5.44 7.49
C PRO A 276 -20.78 -4.67 7.87
N THR A 277 -19.74 -5.35 8.36
CA THR A 277 -18.45 -4.75 8.72
C THR A 277 -17.73 -4.09 7.55
N LEU A 278 -18.04 -4.49 6.31
CA LEU A 278 -17.50 -3.88 5.09
C LEU A 278 -18.34 -2.70 4.58
N ARG A 279 -19.56 -2.53 5.10
CA ARG A 279 -20.52 -1.48 4.70
C ARG A 279 -20.43 -0.22 5.58
N LYS A 280 -19.67 -0.26 6.69
CA LYS A 280 -19.55 0.84 7.64
C LYS A 280 -18.74 2.02 7.07
N GLN A 281 -19.15 3.23 7.43
CA GLN A 281 -18.43 4.45 7.14
C GLN A 281 -17.27 4.60 8.12
N TYR A 282 -16.04 4.34 7.68
CA TYR A 282 -14.84 4.50 8.49
C TYR A 282 -14.22 5.89 8.26
N ILE A 283 -15.02 6.94 8.43
CA ILE A 283 -14.63 8.33 8.11
C ILE A 283 -13.61 8.84 9.12
N ASP A 284 -13.84 8.60 10.41
CA ASP A 284 -12.93 8.97 11.49
C ASP A 284 -11.78 7.95 11.57
N PHE A 285 -10.59 8.43 11.24
CA PHE A 285 -9.37 7.65 11.09
C PHE A 285 -8.28 8.24 11.98
N HIS A 286 -7.94 7.54 13.07
CA HIS A 286 -6.85 7.91 13.97
C HIS A 286 -5.78 6.82 13.94
N LYS A 287 -4.52 7.22 13.73
CA LYS A 287 -3.36 6.33 13.72
C LYS A 287 -2.68 6.19 15.08
N SER A 288 -2.97 7.10 16.01
CA SER A 288 -2.41 7.13 17.36
C SER A 288 -3.35 6.44 18.34
N ASP A 289 -2.78 5.67 19.28
CA ASP A 289 -3.47 4.99 20.39
C ASP A 289 -4.55 3.98 19.96
N THR A 290 -4.14 2.99 19.16
CA THR A 290 -4.94 1.78 18.95
C THR A 290 -4.60 0.75 20.02
N GLU A 291 -5.60 0.12 20.64
CA GLU A 291 -5.39 -0.99 21.58
C GLU A 291 -4.56 -2.13 20.93
N ASP A 292 -4.04 -3.04 21.73
CA ASP A 292 -3.42 -4.25 21.19
C ASP A 292 -4.47 -5.21 20.60
N LEU A 293 -4.04 -6.06 19.66
CA LEU A 293 -4.83 -7.22 19.27
C LEU A 293 -4.84 -8.25 20.41
N PRO A 294 -5.95 -8.98 20.63
CA PRO A 294 -6.04 -9.99 21.69
C PRO A 294 -5.03 -11.13 21.50
N SER A 295 -4.61 -11.38 20.26
CA SER A 295 -3.62 -12.37 19.90
C SER A 295 -2.90 -11.99 18.61
N ARG A 296 -1.69 -12.53 18.40
CA ARG A 296 -0.89 -12.28 17.20
C ARG A 296 -1.64 -12.74 15.95
N ILE A 297 -1.47 -12.01 14.84
CA ILE A 297 -1.99 -12.43 13.54
C ILE A 297 -1.24 -13.70 13.10
N ARG A 298 -2.00 -14.74 12.76
CA ARG A 298 -1.47 -16.00 12.19
C ARG A 298 -1.26 -15.87 10.69
N ARG A 299 -2.26 -15.35 9.97
CA ARG A 299 -2.22 -15.16 8.50
C ARG A 299 -3.27 -14.13 8.06
N ILE A 300 -3.12 -13.65 6.82
CA ILE A 300 -4.14 -12.89 6.10
C ILE A 300 -4.51 -13.59 4.79
N TRP A 301 -5.77 -13.43 4.37
CA TRP A 301 -6.28 -13.86 3.07
C TRP A 301 -7.26 -12.83 2.50
N TYR A 302 -7.45 -12.88 1.19
CA TYR A 302 -8.48 -12.08 0.52
C TYR A 302 -9.85 -12.75 0.69
N ILE A 303 -10.89 -11.93 0.85
CA ILE A 303 -12.28 -12.36 0.89
C ILE A 303 -13.10 -11.60 -0.16
N ASN A 304 -14.16 -12.24 -0.65
CA ASN A 304 -15.21 -11.53 -1.38
C ASN A 304 -16.12 -10.75 -0.40
N PRO A 305 -17.05 -9.92 -0.89
CA PRO A 305 -17.98 -9.18 -0.02
C PRO A 305 -18.84 -10.07 0.91
N TYR A 306 -18.99 -11.36 0.61
CA TYR A 306 -19.74 -12.33 1.40
C TYR A 306 -18.91 -13.05 2.48
N GLY A 307 -17.62 -12.70 2.62
CA GLY A 307 -16.72 -13.30 3.61
C GLY A 307 -16.05 -14.60 3.19
N GLN A 308 -16.23 -15.04 1.95
CA GLN A 308 -15.61 -16.27 1.46
C GLN A 308 -14.17 -15.99 1.03
N GLU A 309 -13.23 -16.86 1.42
CA GLU A 309 -11.83 -16.78 1.01
C GLU A 309 -11.71 -16.90 -0.51
N ILE A 310 -10.98 -15.96 -1.12
CA ILE A 310 -10.69 -15.90 -2.55
C ILE A 310 -9.18 -15.78 -2.78
N ARG A 311 -8.74 -16.16 -3.98
CA ARG A 311 -7.34 -16.06 -4.41
C ARG A 311 -7.23 -15.22 -5.68
N PRO A 312 -7.19 -13.88 -5.57
CA PRO A 312 -7.12 -13.02 -6.73
C PRO A 312 -5.78 -13.17 -7.45
N SER A 313 -5.81 -13.05 -8.78
CA SER A 313 -4.59 -12.98 -9.59
C SER A 313 -3.90 -11.63 -9.37
N PRO A 314 -2.56 -11.60 -9.27
CA PRO A 314 -1.84 -10.34 -9.23
C PRO A 314 -1.95 -9.59 -10.55
N ASN A 315 -1.67 -8.30 -10.49
CA ASN A 315 -1.49 -7.49 -11.68
C ASN A 315 -0.33 -8.03 -12.53
N PRO A 316 -0.55 -8.33 -13.83
CA PRO A 316 0.51 -8.80 -14.72
C PRO A 316 1.73 -7.86 -14.77
N LYS A 317 1.52 -6.54 -14.64
CA LYS A 317 2.62 -5.56 -14.56
C LYS A 317 3.48 -5.75 -13.31
N ALA A 318 2.90 -6.18 -12.19
CA ALA A 318 3.66 -6.47 -10.98
C ALA A 318 4.54 -7.72 -11.16
N LEU A 319 4.01 -8.79 -11.76
CA LEU A 319 4.80 -9.98 -12.08
C LEU A 319 5.91 -9.68 -13.11
N ALA A 320 5.61 -8.89 -14.15
CA ALA A 320 6.61 -8.46 -15.12
C ALA A 320 7.71 -7.59 -14.48
N ALA A 321 7.33 -6.69 -13.57
CA ALA A 321 8.27 -5.87 -12.82
C ALA A 321 9.20 -6.72 -11.94
N LEU A 322 8.66 -7.76 -11.28
CA LEU A 322 9.44 -8.74 -10.51
C LEU A 322 10.38 -9.56 -11.40
N GLY A 323 9.90 -10.03 -12.55
CA GLY A 323 10.70 -10.79 -13.52
C GLY A 323 11.93 -10.03 -14.03
N ASN A 324 11.80 -8.72 -14.20
CA ASN A 324 12.89 -7.81 -14.59
C ASN A 324 13.65 -7.20 -13.41
N SER A 325 13.32 -7.55 -12.16
CA SER A 325 13.92 -6.93 -10.98
C SER A 325 15.28 -7.54 -10.61
N GLN A 326 16.23 -6.66 -10.28
CA GLN A 326 17.49 -7.05 -9.64
C GLN A 326 17.35 -7.15 -8.13
N ALA A 327 16.41 -6.39 -7.56
CA ALA A 327 16.14 -6.35 -6.15
C ALA A 327 14.66 -6.10 -5.83
N VAL A 328 14.24 -6.64 -4.69
CA VAL A 328 12.95 -6.42 -4.04
C VAL A 328 13.20 -5.75 -2.70
N ILE A 329 12.41 -4.73 -2.38
CA ILE A 329 12.43 -4.04 -1.09
C ILE A 329 11.04 -4.19 -0.47
N TYR A 330 10.98 -4.74 0.74
CA TYR A 330 9.82 -4.66 1.61
C TYR A 330 9.99 -3.40 2.46
N SER A 331 9.28 -2.33 2.10
CA SER A 331 9.40 -1.03 2.75
C SER A 331 8.75 -1.03 4.14
N ILE A 332 9.04 0.01 4.93
CA ILE A 332 8.32 0.29 6.17
C ILE A 332 6.83 0.52 5.92
N GLY A 333 6.02 0.17 6.92
CA GLY A 333 4.57 0.24 6.91
C GLY A 333 3.97 -0.95 7.65
N SER A 334 2.64 -0.95 7.79
CA SER A 334 1.93 -2.02 8.48
C SER A 334 2.14 -3.37 7.78
N LEU A 335 2.71 -4.33 8.50
CA LEU A 335 3.19 -5.58 7.90
C LEU A 335 2.05 -6.37 7.25
N TYR A 336 0.92 -6.49 7.96
CA TYR A 336 -0.18 -7.36 7.62
C TYR A 336 -1.17 -6.68 6.67
N THR A 337 -1.30 -5.36 6.72
CA THR A 337 -2.26 -4.63 5.88
C THR A 337 -1.67 -3.87 4.70
N SER A 338 -0.35 -3.65 4.67
CA SER A 338 0.34 -2.99 3.56
C SER A 338 1.22 -3.93 2.73
N ILE A 339 2.04 -4.75 3.39
CA ILE A 339 3.06 -5.56 2.71
C ILE A 339 2.52 -6.93 2.34
N ILE A 340 2.05 -7.70 3.33
CA ILE A 340 1.58 -9.08 3.16
C ILE A 340 0.46 -9.22 2.11
N PRO A 341 -0.52 -8.30 1.96
CA PRO A 341 -1.58 -8.46 0.96
C PRO A 341 -1.04 -8.53 -0.47
N CYS A 342 0.09 -7.86 -0.75
CA CYS A 342 0.76 -7.96 -2.05
C CYS A 342 1.45 -9.32 -2.25
N LEU A 343 1.93 -9.95 -1.17
CA LEU A 343 2.77 -11.16 -1.22
C LEU A 343 1.97 -12.45 -1.29
N ILE A 344 0.76 -12.47 -0.73
CA ILE A 344 -0.13 -13.64 -0.74
C ILE A 344 -0.82 -13.88 -2.09
N LEU A 345 -0.72 -12.93 -3.01
CA LEU A 345 -1.28 -13.06 -4.36
C LEU A 345 -0.61 -14.19 -5.12
N LYS A 346 -1.39 -14.88 -5.96
CA LYS A 346 -0.91 -16.04 -6.73
C LYS A 346 0.39 -15.71 -7.49
N ASP A 347 1.34 -16.64 -7.53
CA ASP A 347 2.60 -16.57 -8.28
C ASP A 347 3.60 -15.48 -7.81
N VAL A 348 3.22 -14.57 -6.92
CA VAL A 348 4.14 -13.54 -6.38
C VAL A 348 5.25 -14.15 -5.56
N GLY A 349 4.96 -15.16 -4.74
CA GLY A 349 5.97 -15.87 -3.95
C GLY A 349 7.03 -16.54 -4.82
N ASP A 350 6.61 -17.20 -5.91
CA ASP A 350 7.53 -17.82 -6.87
C ASP A 350 8.37 -16.77 -7.61
N ALA A 351 7.75 -15.66 -8.02
CA ALA A 351 8.45 -14.56 -8.66
C ALA A 351 9.52 -13.93 -7.76
N ILE A 352 9.24 -13.79 -6.46
CA ILE A 352 10.21 -13.32 -5.46
C ILE A 352 11.33 -14.34 -5.26
N ALA A 353 11.00 -15.62 -5.08
CA ALA A 353 11.99 -16.68 -4.83
C ALA A 353 12.94 -16.91 -6.02
N ALA A 354 12.59 -16.43 -7.21
CA ALA A 354 13.38 -16.58 -8.43
C ALA A 354 14.87 -16.18 -8.22
N PRO A 355 15.85 -17.03 -8.59
CA PRO A 355 17.28 -16.78 -8.35
C PRO A 355 17.84 -15.51 -9.00
N GLY A 356 17.15 -14.96 -9.99
CA GLY A 356 17.61 -13.73 -10.64
C GLY A 356 17.39 -12.46 -9.80
N ILE A 357 16.57 -12.50 -8.75
CA ILE A 357 16.44 -11.41 -7.77
C ILE A 357 17.50 -11.63 -6.69
N LYS A 358 18.59 -10.87 -6.79
CA LYS A 358 19.77 -11.07 -5.94
C LYS A 358 19.54 -10.57 -4.52
N SER A 359 18.92 -9.40 -4.38
CA SER A 359 18.72 -8.74 -3.08
C SER A 359 17.23 -8.64 -2.76
N LYS A 360 16.84 -9.14 -1.60
CA LYS A 360 15.46 -9.13 -1.08
C LYS A 360 15.51 -8.51 0.31
N ILE A 361 15.27 -7.21 0.35
CA ILE A 361 15.66 -6.34 1.46
C ILE A 361 14.42 -6.01 2.28
N LEU A 362 14.40 -6.42 3.54
CA LEU A 362 13.39 -6.01 4.51
C LEU A 362 13.88 -4.77 5.24
N ILE A 363 13.13 -3.68 5.19
CA ILE A 363 13.35 -2.49 6.04
C ILE A 363 12.37 -2.58 7.20
N LEU A 364 12.87 -2.79 8.42
CA LEU A 364 12.02 -2.92 9.60
C LEU A 364 11.36 -1.59 9.98
N ASN A 365 10.19 -1.66 10.60
CA ASN A 365 9.50 -0.47 11.07
C ASN A 365 10.28 0.25 12.18
N GLY A 366 10.08 1.56 12.24
CA GLY A 366 10.64 2.42 13.29
C GLY A 366 10.01 2.25 14.66
N SER A 367 8.87 1.59 14.73
CA SER A 367 8.17 1.16 15.94
C SER A 367 7.32 -0.07 15.64
N ILE A 368 7.01 -0.85 16.68
CA ILE A 368 5.97 -1.88 16.65
C ILE A 368 4.60 -1.20 16.65
N ASP A 369 3.68 -1.75 15.86
CA ASP A 369 2.28 -1.32 15.79
C ASP A 369 1.34 -2.43 16.31
N ARG A 370 0.04 -2.14 16.35
CA ARG A 370 -1.00 -3.09 16.75
C ARG A 370 -0.94 -4.44 16.00
N GLU A 371 -0.55 -4.43 14.73
CA GLU A 371 -0.44 -5.65 13.90
C GLU A 371 0.76 -6.53 14.28
N THR A 372 1.77 -5.93 14.88
CA THR A 372 3.05 -6.55 15.23
C THR A 372 3.29 -6.61 16.74
N GLY A 373 2.28 -6.25 17.54
CA GLY A 373 2.18 -6.50 18.98
C GLY A 373 1.73 -7.94 19.32
N PRO A 374 1.10 -8.17 20.48
CA PRO A 374 0.83 -7.21 21.57
C PRO A 374 2.12 -6.77 22.29
N ALA A 375 2.08 -5.70 23.08
CA ALA A 375 3.23 -5.17 23.82
C ALA A 375 3.87 -6.19 24.79
N SER A 376 3.08 -7.17 25.26
CA SER A 376 3.56 -8.28 26.08
C SER A 376 4.43 -9.29 25.32
N ASN A 377 4.26 -9.37 24.00
CA ASN A 377 5.02 -10.27 23.13
C ASN A 377 5.18 -9.65 21.74
N PRO A 378 5.98 -8.56 21.61
CA PRO A 378 6.13 -7.83 20.36
C PRO A 378 6.96 -8.62 19.35
N TYR A 379 6.75 -8.35 18.06
CA TYR A 379 7.51 -9.00 16.99
C TYR A 379 9.01 -8.64 17.07
N CYS A 380 9.86 -9.66 16.92
CA CYS A 380 11.27 -9.46 16.59
C CYS A 380 11.49 -9.51 15.07
N ALA A 381 12.70 -9.20 14.60
CA ALA A 381 13.06 -9.25 13.18
C ALA A 381 12.77 -10.62 12.54
N ARG A 382 13.04 -11.72 13.26
CA ARG A 382 12.72 -13.08 12.81
C ARG A 382 11.22 -13.28 12.59
N ASP A 383 10.37 -12.69 13.43
CA ASP A 383 8.92 -12.78 13.26
C ASP A 383 8.45 -12.08 11.97
N PHE A 384 9.00 -10.91 11.65
CA PHE A 384 8.73 -10.22 10.38
C PHE A 384 9.15 -11.06 9.17
N ILE A 385 10.36 -11.64 9.21
CA ILE A 385 10.87 -12.50 8.13
C ILE A 385 9.97 -13.73 7.97
N CYS A 386 9.61 -14.38 9.07
CA CYS A 386 8.71 -15.53 9.07
C CYS A 386 7.34 -15.18 8.45
N ALA A 387 6.78 -14.03 8.79
CA ALA A 387 5.51 -13.58 8.22
C ALA A 387 5.60 -13.35 6.70
N ILE A 388 6.68 -12.71 6.22
CA ILE A 388 6.94 -12.49 4.79
C ILE A 388 7.15 -13.81 4.05
N SER A 389 7.98 -14.71 4.61
CA SER A 389 8.24 -16.02 4.03
C SER A 389 6.95 -16.85 3.95
N ASN A 390 6.14 -16.89 5.02
CA ASN A 390 4.87 -17.61 5.01
C ASN A 390 3.85 -16.99 4.05
N ALA A 391 3.83 -15.67 3.89
CA ALA A 391 2.98 -15.02 2.90
C ALA A 391 3.37 -15.43 1.46
N CYS A 392 4.67 -15.48 1.18
CA CYS A 392 5.19 -15.96 -0.10
C CYS A 392 4.97 -17.47 -0.29
N GLY A 393 5.01 -18.28 0.78
CA GLY A 393 4.58 -19.68 0.74
C GLY A 393 3.09 -19.81 0.40
N THR A 394 2.25 -18.96 1.02
CA THR A 394 0.79 -19.00 0.82
C THR A 394 0.41 -18.73 -0.63
N SER A 395 1.15 -17.83 -1.30
CA SER A 395 1.06 -17.57 -2.75
C SER A 395 1.19 -18.86 -3.59
N ARG A 396 1.94 -19.85 -3.09
CA ARG A 396 2.22 -21.16 -3.72
C ARG A 396 1.29 -22.27 -3.22
N GLY A 397 0.43 -21.98 -2.25
CA GLY A 397 -0.42 -22.95 -1.57
C GLY A 397 0.16 -23.53 -0.28
N ASP A 398 1.39 -23.17 0.09
CA ASP A 398 2.07 -23.64 1.30
C ASP A 398 1.83 -22.68 2.47
N LEU A 399 1.14 -23.13 3.52
CA LEU A 399 0.81 -22.26 4.67
C LEU A 399 2.02 -21.92 5.56
N ARG A 400 3.13 -22.64 5.41
CA ARG A 400 4.32 -22.47 6.24
C ARG A 400 5.57 -22.74 5.41
N VAL A 401 6.52 -21.83 5.51
CA VAL A 401 7.86 -21.98 4.94
C VAL A 401 8.83 -22.41 6.04
N ASP A 402 9.68 -23.39 5.75
CA ASP A 402 10.71 -23.83 6.68
C ASP A 402 11.75 -22.75 6.94
N ALA A 403 12.32 -22.74 8.15
CA ALA A 403 13.29 -21.72 8.55
C ALA A 403 14.51 -21.66 7.62
N THR A 404 14.94 -22.80 7.09
CA THR A 404 16.05 -22.91 6.13
C THR A 404 15.79 -22.25 4.79
N ASP A 405 14.51 -22.02 4.46
CA ASP A 405 14.07 -21.45 3.19
C ASP A 405 13.72 -19.97 3.30
N MET A 406 13.81 -19.36 4.48
CA MET A 406 13.51 -17.94 4.70
C MET A 406 14.40 -17.02 3.83
N ASN A 407 15.66 -17.41 3.61
CA ASN A 407 16.62 -16.66 2.80
C ASN A 407 16.23 -16.57 1.31
N LYS A 408 15.35 -17.45 0.83
CA LYS A 408 14.78 -17.37 -0.53
C LYS A 408 13.89 -16.14 -0.67
N TYR A 409 13.34 -15.63 0.42
CA TYR A 409 12.38 -14.53 0.43
C TYR A 409 12.93 -13.24 1.04
N VAL A 410 13.86 -13.32 1.99
CA VAL A 410 14.54 -12.17 2.61
C VAL A 410 16.02 -12.49 2.72
N THR A 411 16.87 -11.71 2.05
CA THR A 411 18.33 -11.88 2.10
C THR A 411 19.02 -10.85 2.99
N HIS A 412 18.42 -9.67 3.14
CA HIS A 412 18.98 -8.58 3.93
C HIS A 412 17.91 -7.94 4.81
N VAL A 413 18.28 -7.54 6.02
CA VAL A 413 17.43 -6.79 6.96
C VAL A 413 18.12 -5.48 7.30
N ILE A 414 17.46 -4.37 7.00
CA ILE A 414 17.88 -3.03 7.43
C ILE A 414 17.05 -2.65 8.66
N HIS A 415 17.71 -2.25 9.74
CA HIS A 415 17.05 -1.97 11.01
C HIS A 415 17.59 -0.72 11.70
N LEU A 416 16.75 -0.16 12.57
CA LEU A 416 17.13 0.88 13.54
C LEU A 416 17.39 0.23 14.91
N GLU A 417 17.99 0.99 15.81
CA GLU A 417 18.04 0.67 17.25
C GLU A 417 17.44 1.85 18.00
N GLY A 418 16.43 1.59 18.82
CA GLY A 418 15.76 2.61 19.62
C GLY A 418 14.56 2.06 20.36
N GLU A 419 13.89 2.93 21.11
CA GLU A 419 12.68 2.59 21.83
C GLU A 419 11.56 2.20 20.85
N GLY A 420 10.86 1.11 21.14
CA GLY A 420 9.77 0.59 20.31
C GLY A 420 10.20 -0.10 19.02
N THR A 421 11.48 -0.06 18.61
CA THR A 421 11.94 -0.77 17.39
C THR A 421 11.97 -2.29 17.58
N PRO A 422 11.71 -3.09 16.53
CA PRO A 422 11.80 -4.55 16.63
C PRO A 422 13.19 -5.02 17.04
N LYS A 423 13.27 -6.01 17.95
CA LYS A 423 14.54 -6.61 18.37
C LYS A 423 15.17 -7.39 17.22
N VAL A 424 16.49 -7.28 17.06
CA VAL A 424 17.26 -7.95 16.01
C VAL A 424 18.35 -8.80 16.65
N ASP A 425 18.28 -10.12 16.47
CA ASP A 425 19.36 -11.05 16.81
C ASP A 425 20.21 -11.32 15.56
N LYS A 426 21.42 -10.76 15.54
CA LYS A 426 22.30 -10.81 14.36
C LYS A 426 22.88 -12.19 14.13
N GLU A 427 23.19 -12.93 15.18
CA GLU A 427 23.77 -14.27 15.07
C GLU A 427 22.72 -15.27 14.60
N GLU A 428 21.50 -15.16 15.11
CA GLU A 428 20.35 -15.95 14.64
C GLU A 428 20.10 -15.71 13.15
N LEU A 429 19.97 -14.45 12.71
CA LEU A 429 19.70 -14.14 11.30
C LEU A 429 20.85 -14.55 10.39
N LYS A 430 22.10 -14.40 10.83
CA LYS A 430 23.28 -14.86 10.09
C LYS A 430 23.28 -16.38 9.92
N SER A 431 22.86 -17.15 10.93
CA SER A 431 22.73 -18.61 10.82
C SER A 431 21.68 -19.05 9.79
N LEU A 432 20.69 -18.19 9.51
CA LEU A 432 19.68 -18.38 8.45
C LEU A 432 20.16 -17.87 7.08
N GLY A 433 21.39 -17.34 6.97
CA GLY A 433 21.93 -16.76 5.74
C GLY A 433 21.35 -15.39 5.40
N ILE A 434 20.91 -14.63 6.41
CA ILE A 434 20.31 -13.30 6.27
C ILE A 434 21.25 -12.25 6.85
N GLU A 435 21.65 -11.28 6.04
CA GLU A 435 22.58 -10.22 6.46
C GLU A 435 21.83 -9.05 7.11
N THR A 436 22.41 -8.47 8.17
CA THR A 436 21.78 -7.36 8.91
C THR A 436 22.57 -6.06 8.78
N TYR A 437 21.88 -4.96 8.50
CA TYR A 437 22.45 -3.63 8.35
C TYR A 437 21.80 -2.69 9.36
N ARG A 438 22.56 -2.26 10.36
CA ARG A 438 22.12 -1.22 11.30
C ARG A 438 22.30 0.15 10.67
N VAL A 439 21.23 0.94 10.66
CA VAL A 439 21.23 2.32 10.18
C VAL A 439 20.91 3.26 11.34
N TYR A 440 21.48 4.46 11.33
CA TYR A 440 21.15 5.49 12.32
C TYR A 440 19.78 6.11 12.00
N GLY A 441 19.03 6.40 13.07
CA GLY A 441 17.74 7.05 12.98
C GLY A 441 17.60 8.19 13.98
N ARG A 442 16.54 8.97 13.84
CA ARG A 442 16.16 10.06 14.75
C ARG A 442 14.93 9.64 15.53
N LYS A 443 14.77 10.13 16.76
CA LYS A 443 13.53 9.91 17.51
C LYS A 443 12.38 10.64 16.81
N ASN A 444 11.27 9.94 16.64
CA ASN A 444 10.03 10.52 16.16
C ASN A 444 9.33 11.25 17.32
N PRO A 445 8.87 12.50 17.15
CA PRO A 445 8.09 13.19 18.19
C PRO A 445 6.82 12.44 18.62
N GLU A 446 6.22 11.66 17.71
CA GLU A 446 5.01 10.85 17.96
C GLU A 446 5.33 9.43 18.50
N GLY A 447 6.60 9.15 18.82
CA GLY A 447 7.05 7.84 19.29
C GLY A 447 7.69 6.96 18.19
N GLY A 448 8.68 6.16 18.60
CA GLY A 448 9.49 5.34 17.70
C GLY A 448 10.67 6.08 17.05
N MET A 449 11.22 5.48 16.00
CA MET A 449 12.40 5.95 15.30
C MET A 449 12.14 6.22 13.80
N LEU A 450 12.77 7.24 13.24
CA LEU A 450 12.74 7.56 11.81
C LEU A 450 14.11 7.30 11.19
N TYR A 451 14.14 6.71 10.00
CA TYR A 451 15.39 6.49 9.26
C TYR A 451 16.02 7.82 8.85
N ASP A 452 17.34 7.94 9.00
CA ASP A 452 18.07 8.98 8.29
C ASP A 452 18.19 8.61 6.80
N GLY A 453 17.62 9.45 5.93
CA GLY A 453 17.52 9.14 4.50
C GLY A 453 18.87 8.95 3.81
N LYS A 454 19.93 9.66 4.25
CA LYS A 454 21.27 9.50 3.67
C LYS A 454 21.90 8.18 4.10
N ALA A 455 21.79 7.84 5.38
CA ALA A 455 22.32 6.59 5.91
C ALA A 455 21.59 5.38 5.31
N LEU A 456 20.28 5.47 5.11
CA LEU A 456 19.50 4.43 4.45
C LEU A 456 19.86 4.28 2.96
N ALA A 457 20.04 5.39 2.23
CA ALA A 457 20.49 5.35 0.84
C ALA A 457 21.84 4.62 0.70
N GLN A 458 22.81 4.97 1.56
CA GLN A 458 24.13 4.34 1.57
C GLN A 458 24.06 2.83 1.87
N ALA A 459 23.20 2.42 2.81
CA ALA A 459 22.99 1.00 3.11
C ALA A 459 22.40 0.25 1.90
N LEU A 460 21.39 0.82 1.25
CA LEU A 460 20.78 0.24 0.04
C LEU A 460 21.78 0.17 -1.13
N GLU A 461 22.55 1.23 -1.36
CA GLU A 461 23.62 1.24 -2.36
C GLU A 461 24.69 0.18 -2.07
N SER A 462 25.07 0.00 -0.80
CA SER A 462 26.03 -1.03 -0.41
C SER A 462 25.50 -2.44 -0.72
N ILE A 463 24.24 -2.72 -0.39
CA ILE A 463 23.60 -4.03 -0.63
C ILE A 463 23.41 -4.31 -2.12
N LEU A 464 23.06 -3.28 -2.89
CA LEU A 464 22.89 -3.40 -4.35
C LEU A 464 24.23 -3.37 -5.10
N GLY A 465 25.36 -3.17 -4.39
CA GLY A 465 26.69 -2.90 -4.92
C GLY A 465 26.81 -1.48 -5.50
N ARG A 466 28.01 -0.99 -5.80
CA ARG A 466 28.16 0.17 -6.72
C ARG A 466 28.29 -0.38 -8.13
N GLU A 467 27.67 0.25 -9.13
CA GLU A 467 28.18 0.01 -10.49
C GLU A 467 29.64 0.48 -10.49
N ASP A 468 30.56 -0.37 -10.94
CA ASP A 468 31.95 0.00 -11.14
C ASP A 468 31.97 1.32 -11.91
N LYS A 469 32.30 2.42 -11.22
CA LYS A 469 32.68 3.66 -11.89
C LYS A 469 33.89 3.25 -12.71
N GLY A 470 33.68 3.09 -14.01
CA GLY A 470 34.65 2.54 -14.95
C GLY A 470 36.03 3.04 -14.58
N VAL A 471 36.92 2.10 -14.26
CA VAL A 471 38.32 2.37 -14.03
C VAL A 471 38.79 3.18 -15.22
N VAL A 472 38.97 4.48 -15.02
CA VAL A 472 39.71 5.32 -15.95
C VAL A 472 41.09 4.69 -15.98
N ARG A 473 41.35 3.90 -17.01
CA ARG A 473 42.70 3.42 -17.34
C ARG A 473 43.57 4.66 -17.39
N ARG A 474 44.33 4.90 -16.33
CA ARG A 474 45.50 5.78 -16.39
C ARG A 474 46.39 5.17 -17.46
N ASN A 475 46.36 5.75 -18.65
CA ASN A 475 47.39 5.52 -19.65
C ASN A 475 48.70 6.04 -19.04
N THR A 476 49.45 5.15 -18.40
CA THR A 476 50.90 5.30 -18.31
C THR A 476 51.46 5.19 -19.71
N LEU A 477 51.74 6.34 -20.32
CA LEU A 477 52.67 6.44 -21.43
C LEU A 477 54.07 6.12 -20.88
N GLN A 478 54.60 4.95 -21.26
CA GLN A 478 56.04 4.67 -21.30
C GLN A 478 56.46 4.74 -22.76
N HIS A 479 57.10 5.85 -23.14
CA HIS A 479 58.48 5.94 -23.62
C HIS A 479 58.74 7.28 -24.30
#